data_AF-A0A430SEW5-F1
#
_entry.id   AF-A0A430SEW5-F1
#
_cell.length_a   1.000
_cell.length_b   1.000
_cell.length_c   1.000
_cell.angle_alpha   90.00
_cell.angle_beta   90.00
_cell.angle_gamma   90.00
#
_symmetry.space_group_name_H-M   'P 1'
#
loop_
_entity.id
_entity.type
_entity.pdbx_description
1 polymer ?
#
loop_
_entity_poly.entity_id
_entity_poly.type
_entity_poly.pdbx_seq_one_letter_code
_entity_poly.pdbx_strand_id
1 'polypeptide(L)'
;LLFCGAPILASLGLADGLRVGPDVAPYWDNEDRSFWLQDPTGPGLRNALRTTLHRLWLRENVQVDPDVAFFRSRFSLLSLEEMRLQEAMGEITGFKATSDPPSWLSPEERERLWAFLSRDKEVKPLGPYRFRVGEEVLDYAFLL
;
A
#
# COMPACT_ATOMS: atom_id res chain seq x y z
N LEU A 1 3.72 -14.30 12.20
CA LEU A 1 4.18 -13.10 12.92
C LEU A 1 4.31 -11.95 11.93
N LEU A 2 3.56 -10.87 12.14
CA LEU A 2 3.70 -9.62 11.38
C LEU A 2 4.53 -8.63 12.20
N PHE A 3 5.69 -8.23 11.68
CA PHE A 3 6.57 -7.27 12.32
C PHE A 3 6.27 -5.85 11.80
N CYS A 4 6.18 -4.88 12.71
CA CYS A 4 5.91 -3.48 12.38
C CYS A 4 6.83 -2.56 13.20
N GLY A 5 7.34 -1.48 12.59
CA GLY A 5 8.34 -0.61 13.20
C GLY A 5 9.68 -1.32 13.48
N ALA A 6 9.97 -2.40 12.76
CA ALA A 6 11.09 -3.29 13.02
C ALA A 6 12.33 -2.96 12.16
N PRO A 7 13.56 -3.27 12.64
CA PRO A 7 14.75 -3.22 11.81
C PRO A 7 14.65 -4.21 10.63
N ILE A 8 14.60 -3.71 9.40
CA ILE A 8 14.20 -4.49 8.20
C ILE A 8 15.06 -5.74 8.00
N LEU A 9 16.37 -5.60 7.78
CA LEU A 9 17.23 -6.73 7.42
C LEU A 9 17.46 -7.69 8.59
N ALA A 10 17.51 -7.18 9.83
CA ALA A 10 17.70 -8.01 11.02
C ALA A 10 16.46 -8.86 11.36
N SER A 11 15.33 -8.60 10.73
CA SER A 11 14.08 -9.36 10.94
C SER A 11 13.90 -10.52 9.95
N LEU A 12 14.72 -10.61 8.90
CA LEU A 12 14.59 -11.65 7.88
C LEU A 12 14.91 -13.03 8.47
N GLY A 13 14.07 -14.01 8.17
CA GLY A 13 14.13 -15.36 8.76
C GLY A 13 13.47 -15.50 10.14
N LEU A 14 12.99 -14.39 10.73
CA LEU A 14 12.21 -14.40 11.97
C LEU A 14 10.73 -14.05 11.73
N ALA A 15 10.46 -13.10 10.85
CA ALA A 15 9.11 -12.63 10.53
C ALA A 15 8.48 -13.44 9.39
N ASP A 16 7.18 -13.72 9.49
CA ASP A 16 6.39 -14.24 8.36
C ASP A 16 5.99 -13.10 7.42
N GLY A 17 5.64 -11.94 8.00
CA GLY A 17 5.36 -10.70 7.29
C GLY A 17 6.03 -9.50 7.94
N LEU A 18 6.36 -8.49 7.13
CA LEU A 18 7.09 -7.31 7.57
C LEU A 18 6.51 -6.05 6.92
N ARG A 19 6.04 -5.09 7.74
CA ARG A 19 5.73 -3.73 7.30
C ARG A 19 7.00 -3.07 6.79
N VAL A 20 7.02 -2.72 5.51
CA VAL A 20 8.22 -2.16 4.85
C VAL A 20 8.18 -0.65 4.67
N GLY A 21 7.09 0.02 4.98
CA GLY A 21 6.93 1.47 4.82
C GLY A 21 6.33 2.18 6.05
N PRO A 22 6.34 3.52 6.03
CA PRO A 22 5.50 4.34 6.92
C PRO A 22 4.04 3.89 6.93
N ASP A 23 3.30 4.28 7.96
CA ASP A 23 1.86 4.03 8.00
C ASP A 23 1.17 4.71 6.80
N VAL A 24 0.16 4.05 6.24
CA VAL A 24 -0.79 4.74 5.36
C VAL A 24 -1.69 5.66 6.18
N ALA A 25 -2.35 6.61 5.52
CA ALA A 25 -3.28 7.51 6.16
C ALA A 25 -4.45 7.80 5.21
N PRO A 26 -5.62 8.26 5.72
CA PRO A 26 -6.76 8.66 4.89
C PRO A 26 -6.52 10.00 4.17
N TYR A 27 -5.29 10.27 3.74
CA TYR A 27 -4.85 11.45 3.00
C TYR A 27 -3.53 11.14 2.28
N TRP A 28 -3.25 11.90 1.21
CA TRP A 28 -2.08 11.68 0.36
C TRP A 28 -0.76 11.98 1.08
N ASP A 29 -0.62 13.19 1.61
CA ASP A 29 0.56 13.65 2.33
C ASP A 29 0.15 14.72 3.37
N ASN A 30 0.96 14.88 4.41
CA ASN A 30 0.86 15.99 5.35
C ASN A 30 2.09 16.87 5.14
N GLU A 31 1.95 17.95 4.39
CA GLU A 31 3.06 18.83 3.98
C GLU A 31 3.78 19.47 5.18
N ASP A 32 3.07 19.82 6.25
CA ASP A 32 3.70 20.32 7.49
C ASP A 32 4.71 19.34 8.05
N ARG A 33 4.41 18.04 7.97
CA ARG A 33 5.32 17.01 8.46
C ARG A 33 6.37 16.63 7.43
N SER A 34 5.97 16.32 6.21
CA SER A 34 6.86 15.78 5.18
C SER A 34 7.82 16.83 4.64
N PHE A 35 7.35 18.07 4.45
CA PHE A 35 8.13 19.16 3.88
C PHE A 35 8.66 20.10 4.97
N TRP A 36 7.81 20.71 5.79
CA TRP A 36 8.29 21.74 6.74
C TRP A 36 9.12 21.17 7.88
N LEU A 37 8.76 20.00 8.42
CA LEU A 37 9.55 19.28 9.41
C LEU A 37 10.57 18.30 8.81
N GLN A 38 10.60 18.14 7.48
CA GLN A 38 11.49 17.24 6.75
C GLN A 38 11.42 15.78 7.26
N ASP A 39 10.23 15.32 7.64
CA ASP A 39 9.99 13.97 8.14
C ASP A 39 9.20 13.11 7.15
N PRO A 40 9.87 12.35 6.25
CA PRO A 40 9.23 11.45 5.31
C PRO A 40 8.74 10.14 5.95
N THR A 41 8.90 9.97 7.27
CA THR A 41 8.51 8.75 7.99
C THR A 41 7.10 8.80 8.58
N GLY A 42 6.45 9.97 8.51
CA GLY A 42 5.10 10.16 9.00
C GLY A 42 4.02 9.44 8.19
N PRO A 43 2.85 9.20 8.80
CA PRO A 43 1.71 8.61 8.11
C PRO A 43 1.30 9.43 6.88
N GLY A 44 0.97 8.74 5.79
CA GLY A 44 0.59 9.36 4.52
C GLY A 44 0.78 8.38 3.37
N LEU A 45 -0.21 8.29 2.47
CA LEU A 45 -0.16 7.28 1.41
C LEU A 45 1.07 7.44 0.50
N ARG A 46 1.47 8.69 0.20
CA ARG A 46 2.68 8.99 -0.57
C ARG A 46 3.94 8.43 0.09
N ASN A 47 4.10 8.64 1.40
CA ASN A 47 5.28 8.21 2.16
C ASN A 47 5.35 6.68 2.26
N ALA A 48 4.20 6.03 2.48
CA ALA A 48 4.06 4.58 2.48
C ALA A 48 4.47 3.97 1.13
N LEU A 49 3.83 4.40 0.03
CA LEU A 49 4.09 3.89 -1.32
C LEU A 49 5.56 4.06 -1.73
N ARG A 50 6.13 5.26 -1.52
CA ARG A 50 7.53 5.55 -1.89
C ARG A 50 8.50 4.58 -1.22
N THR A 51 8.32 4.30 0.07
CA THR A 51 9.23 3.41 0.82
C THR A 51 9.02 1.95 0.45
N THR A 52 7.76 1.52 0.31
CA THR A 52 7.38 0.15 -0.06
C THR A 52 7.95 -0.22 -1.42
N LEU A 53 7.84 0.65 -2.43
CA LEU A 53 8.39 0.43 -3.79
C LEU A 53 9.87 0.02 -3.76
N HIS A 54 10.67 0.71 -2.95
CA HIS A 54 12.12 0.46 -2.84
C HIS A 54 12.48 -0.77 -1.99
N ARG A 55 11.48 -1.47 -1.43
CA ARG A 55 11.65 -2.67 -0.61
C ARG A 55 10.92 -3.90 -1.16
N LEU A 56 10.30 -3.79 -2.35
CA LEU A 56 9.65 -4.92 -3.04
C LEU A 56 10.60 -6.07 -3.40
N TRP A 57 11.91 -5.83 -3.42
CA TRP A 57 12.91 -6.87 -3.66
C TRP A 57 13.01 -7.88 -2.50
N LEU A 58 12.43 -7.59 -1.33
CA LEU A 58 12.39 -8.49 -0.17
C LEU A 58 11.33 -9.61 -0.27
N ARG A 59 10.50 -9.61 -1.33
CA ARG A 59 9.36 -10.54 -1.48
C ARG A 59 9.75 -12.02 -1.49
N GLU A 60 10.99 -12.36 -1.87
CA GLU A 60 11.50 -13.73 -1.82
C GLU A 60 11.99 -14.15 -0.42
N ASN A 61 12.02 -13.22 0.55
CA ASN A 61 12.55 -13.45 1.90
C ASN A 61 11.50 -13.33 3.00
N VAL A 62 10.45 -12.54 2.80
CA VAL A 62 9.37 -12.28 3.77
C VAL A 62 8.12 -11.79 3.05
N GLN A 63 6.93 -12.00 3.61
CA GLN A 63 5.73 -11.33 3.09
C GLN A 63 5.87 -9.81 3.29
N VAL A 64 5.96 -9.08 2.18
CA VAL A 64 6.10 -7.64 2.20
C VAL A 64 4.72 -7.02 2.46
N ASP A 65 4.53 -6.43 3.63
CA ASP A 65 3.28 -5.74 3.98
C ASP A 65 3.36 -4.26 3.53
N PRO A 66 2.56 -3.85 2.53
CA PRO A 66 2.51 -2.46 2.05
C PRO A 66 1.61 -1.57 2.91
N ASP A 67 1.06 -2.10 4.01
CA ASP A 67 -0.02 -1.55 4.83
C ASP A 67 -1.40 -1.61 4.16
N VAL A 68 -2.45 -1.23 4.88
CA VAL A 68 -3.85 -1.44 4.48
C VAL A 68 -4.28 -0.66 3.22
N ALA A 69 -5.19 -1.25 2.44
CA ALA A 69 -5.89 -0.60 1.34
C ALA A 69 -7.20 0.09 1.79
N PHE A 70 -7.58 1.16 1.09
CA PHE A 70 -8.78 1.95 1.34
C PHE A 70 -9.78 1.78 0.18
N PHE A 71 -11.02 1.47 0.52
CA PHE A 71 -12.17 1.39 -0.39
C PHE A 71 -13.22 2.46 -0.05
N ARG A 72 -13.28 2.88 1.22
CA ARG A 72 -14.19 3.91 1.71
C ARG A 72 -13.82 5.29 1.14
N SER A 73 -14.82 6.00 0.63
CA SER A 73 -14.78 7.45 0.42
C SER A 73 -15.12 8.23 1.70
N ARG A 74 -15.94 7.65 2.58
CA ARG A 74 -16.31 8.27 3.86
C ARG A 74 -15.12 8.31 4.82
N PHE A 75 -14.90 9.46 5.45
CA PHE A 75 -13.77 9.69 6.37
C PHE A 75 -12.40 9.39 5.71
N SER A 76 -12.30 9.70 4.41
CA SER A 76 -11.09 9.63 3.62
C SER A 76 -10.98 10.89 2.76
N LEU A 77 -9.78 11.46 2.68
CA LEU A 77 -9.44 12.54 1.76
C LEU A 77 -8.78 12.01 0.49
N LEU A 78 -8.53 10.70 0.41
CA LEU A 78 -7.89 10.08 -0.75
C LEU A 78 -8.83 10.11 -1.96
N SER A 79 -8.27 10.43 -3.12
CA SER A 79 -8.96 10.25 -4.39
C SER A 79 -9.05 8.76 -4.76
N LEU A 80 -9.94 8.41 -5.69
CA LEU A 80 -10.02 7.05 -6.20
C LEU A 80 -8.71 6.60 -6.88
N GLU A 81 -8.02 7.52 -7.56
CA GLU A 81 -6.75 7.25 -8.22
C GLU A 81 -5.65 6.93 -7.20
N GLU A 82 -5.59 7.70 -6.11
CA GLU A 82 -4.66 7.46 -5.01
C GLU A 82 -4.95 6.12 -4.32
N MET A 83 -6.21 5.81 -4.03
CA MET A 83 -6.61 4.52 -3.44
C MET A 83 -6.23 3.33 -4.33
N ARG A 84 -6.39 3.45 -5.65
CA ARG A 84 -6.01 2.39 -6.61
C ARG A 84 -4.52 2.06 -6.57
N LEU A 85 -3.65 3.04 -6.33
CA LEU A 85 -2.21 2.79 -6.20
C LEU A 85 -1.89 1.87 -5.01
N GLN A 86 -2.62 2.01 -3.90
CA GLN A 86 -2.46 1.14 -2.73
C GLN A 86 -3.12 -0.22 -2.91
N GLU A 87 -4.31 -0.27 -3.51
CA GLU A 87 -4.97 -1.53 -3.85
C GLU A 87 -4.07 -2.39 -4.75
N ALA A 88 -3.48 -1.78 -5.77
CA ALA A 88 -2.52 -2.46 -6.63
C ALA A 88 -1.24 -2.84 -5.89
N MET A 89 -0.78 -2.07 -4.91
CA MET A 89 0.36 -2.49 -4.08
C MET A 89 0.03 -3.75 -3.26
N GLY A 90 -1.20 -3.89 -2.79
CA GLY A 90 -1.69 -5.13 -2.17
C GLY A 90 -1.65 -6.32 -3.13
N GLU A 91 -2.01 -6.13 -4.40
CA GLU A 91 -1.87 -7.18 -5.44
C GLU A 91 -0.39 -7.46 -5.77
N ILE A 92 0.45 -6.41 -5.90
CA ILE A 92 1.88 -6.53 -6.24
C ILE A 92 2.65 -7.30 -5.16
N THR A 93 2.29 -7.09 -3.90
CA THR A 93 2.92 -7.78 -2.77
C THR A 93 2.25 -9.12 -2.45
N GLY A 94 1.01 -9.32 -2.89
CA GLY A 94 0.14 -10.41 -2.44
C GLY A 94 -0.37 -10.23 -1.00
N PHE A 95 -0.08 -9.11 -0.34
CA PHE A 95 -0.49 -8.84 1.03
C PHE A 95 -1.73 -7.94 1.04
N LYS A 96 -2.90 -8.55 1.32
CA LYS A 96 -4.20 -7.89 1.22
C LYS A 96 -4.80 -7.63 2.61
N ALA A 97 -4.92 -6.36 2.97
CA ALA A 97 -5.52 -5.94 4.23
C ALA A 97 -6.36 -4.66 4.05
N THR A 98 -7.36 -4.47 4.90
CA THR A 98 -8.12 -3.21 5.01
C THR A 98 -8.54 -2.98 6.46
N SER A 99 -8.76 -1.72 6.83
CA SER A 99 -9.40 -1.34 8.09
C SER A 99 -10.77 -0.70 7.90
N ASP A 100 -11.32 -0.75 6.69
CA ASP A 100 -12.61 -0.14 6.38
C ASP A 100 -13.76 -0.88 7.07
N PRO A 101 -14.52 -0.22 7.96
CA PRO A 101 -15.70 -0.83 8.53
C PRO A 101 -16.75 -1.02 7.43
N PRO A 102 -17.37 -2.20 7.26
CA PRO A 102 -18.37 -2.42 6.21
C PRO A 102 -19.54 -1.44 6.28
N SER A 103 -19.90 -0.95 7.47
CA SER A 103 -20.96 0.06 7.67
C SER A 103 -20.62 1.44 7.10
N TRP A 104 -19.34 1.71 6.80
CA TRP A 104 -18.90 2.95 6.17
C TRP A 104 -18.85 2.85 4.64
N LEU A 105 -18.91 1.64 4.10
CA LEU A 105 -18.84 1.38 2.67
C LEU A 105 -20.21 1.47 2.00
N SER A 106 -20.25 2.14 0.84
CA SER A 106 -21.37 2.03 -0.10
C SER A 106 -21.47 0.61 -0.67
N PRO A 107 -22.59 0.22 -1.32
CA PRO A 107 -22.70 -1.06 -2.00
C PRO A 107 -21.57 -1.31 -3.01
N GLU A 108 -21.20 -0.29 -3.80
CA GLU A 108 -20.14 -0.36 -4.82
C GLU A 108 -18.75 -0.52 -4.17
N GLU A 109 -18.49 0.20 -3.08
CA GLU A 109 -17.22 0.08 -2.35
C GLU A 109 -17.09 -1.31 -1.68
N ARG A 110 -18.19 -1.88 -1.17
CA ARG A 110 -18.20 -3.26 -0.64
C ARG A 110 -17.92 -4.29 -1.73
N GLU A 111 -18.47 -4.11 -2.92
CA GLU A 111 -18.24 -5.00 -4.04
C GLU A 111 -16.78 -4.95 -4.50
N ARG A 112 -16.17 -3.75 -4.53
CA ARG A 112 -14.74 -3.58 -4.81
C ARG A 112 -13.86 -4.27 -3.76
N LEU A 113 -14.16 -4.08 -2.46
CA LEU A 113 -13.45 -4.76 -1.38
C LEU A 113 -13.58 -6.28 -1.50
N TRP A 114 -14.78 -6.78 -1.78
CA TRP A 114 -15.02 -8.21 -1.98
C TRP A 114 -14.21 -8.75 -3.16
N ALA A 115 -14.19 -8.03 -4.29
CA ALA A 115 -13.41 -8.42 -5.47
C ALA A 115 -11.90 -8.46 -5.17
N PHE A 116 -11.38 -7.48 -4.41
CA PHE A 116 -9.98 -7.44 -3.99
C PHE A 116 -9.59 -8.67 -3.14
N LEU A 117 -10.43 -9.05 -2.18
CA LEU A 117 -10.15 -10.18 -1.27
C LEU A 117 -10.37 -11.55 -1.91
N SER A 118 -11.33 -11.67 -2.84
CA SER A 118 -11.78 -12.96 -3.37
C SER A 118 -11.07 -13.39 -4.65
N ARG A 119 -10.28 -12.50 -5.28
CA ARG A 119 -9.60 -12.77 -6.55
C ARG A 119 -8.19 -12.22 -6.51
N ASP A 120 -7.25 -13.00 -7.01
CA ASP A 120 -5.92 -12.50 -7.29
C ASP A 120 -5.85 -11.99 -8.72
N LYS A 121 -5.15 -10.87 -8.90
CA LYS A 121 -4.86 -10.32 -10.22
C LYS A 121 -3.47 -10.75 -10.67
N GLU A 122 -3.31 -11.02 -11.95
CA GLU A 122 -1.98 -11.21 -12.53
C GLU A 122 -1.20 -9.90 -12.41
N VAL A 123 0.02 -9.97 -11.86
CA VAL A 123 0.92 -8.82 -11.72
C VAL A 123 2.14 -9.02 -12.61
N LYS A 124 2.39 -8.06 -13.49
CA LYS A 124 3.60 -8.03 -14.33
C LYS A 124 4.38 -6.73 -14.13
N PRO A 125 5.62 -6.77 -13.60
CA PRO A 125 6.48 -5.60 -13.58
C PRO A 125 6.87 -5.22 -15.02
N LEU A 126 6.74 -3.93 -15.34
CA LEU A 126 7.10 -3.35 -16.64
C LEU A 126 8.33 -2.43 -16.55
N GLY A 127 8.76 -2.09 -15.35
CA GLY A 127 9.92 -1.26 -15.03
C GLY A 127 10.05 -1.09 -13.51
N PRO A 128 10.98 -0.25 -13.02
CA PRO A 128 11.20 -0.05 -11.59
C PRO A 128 9.96 0.48 -10.85
N TYR A 129 9.19 1.34 -11.51
CA TYR A 129 8.03 2.02 -10.93
C TYR A 129 6.74 1.78 -11.73
N ARG A 130 6.75 0.87 -12.71
CA ARG A 130 5.60 0.64 -13.59
C ARG A 130 5.18 -0.81 -13.55
N PHE A 131 3.92 -1.06 -13.27
CA PHE A 131 3.35 -2.40 -13.09
C PHE A 131 2.08 -2.53 -13.90
N ARG A 132 1.84 -3.71 -14.46
CA ARG A 132 0.51 -4.11 -14.92
C ARG A 132 -0.14 -4.99 -13.85
N VAL A 133 -1.34 -4.63 -13.42
CA VAL A 133 -2.14 -5.38 -12.43
C VAL A 133 -3.50 -5.69 -13.05
N GLY A 134 -3.72 -6.96 -13.42
CA GLY A 134 -4.79 -7.33 -14.33
C GLY A 134 -4.60 -6.65 -15.69
N GLU A 135 -5.57 -5.84 -16.10
CA GLU A 135 -5.52 -5.08 -17.35
C GLU A 135 -4.96 -3.65 -17.19
N GLU A 136 -4.89 -3.15 -15.95
CA GLU A 136 -4.51 -1.77 -15.65
C GLU A 136 -2.99 -1.63 -15.56
N VAL A 137 -2.44 -0.54 -16.13
CA VAL A 137 -1.03 -0.16 -15.99
C VAL A 137 -0.92 1.02 -15.05
N LEU A 138 -0.18 0.86 -13.97
CA LEU A 138 0.08 1.89 -12.97
C LEU A 138 1.54 2.31 -13.00
N ASP A 139 1.76 3.62 -12.99
CA ASP A 139 3.08 4.24 -12.94
C ASP A 139 3.23 5.05 -11.66
N TYR A 140 4.21 4.67 -10.85
CA TYR A 140 4.53 5.27 -9.56
C TYR A 140 5.70 6.25 -9.65
N ALA A 141 6.24 6.52 -10.85
CA ALA A 141 7.43 7.38 -11.01
C ALA A 141 7.21 8.82 -10.49
N PHE A 142 5.97 9.29 -10.44
CA PHE A 142 5.61 10.62 -9.91
C PHE A 142 5.78 10.75 -8.39
N LEU A 143 6.07 9.66 -7.67
CA LEU A 143 6.31 9.67 -6.23
C LEU A 143 7.75 10.06 -5.85
N LEU A 144 8.65 10.15 -6.83
CA LEU A 144 10.07 10.42 -6.68
C LEU A 144 10.34 11.92 -6.84
#